data_AF-A0A7S2MZ43-F1
#
_entry.id   AF-A0A7S2MZ43-F1
#
_cell.length_a   1.000
_cell.length_b   1.000
_cell.length_c   1.000
_cell.angle_alpha   90.00
_cell.angle_beta   90.00
_cell.angle_gamma   90.00
#
_symmetry.space_group_name_H-M   'P 1'
#
loop_
_entity.id
_entity.type
_entity.pdbx_description
1 polymer ?
#
loop_
_entity_poly.entity_id
_entity_poly.type
_entity_poly.pdbx_seq_one_letter_code
_entity_poly.pdbx_strand_id
1 'polypeptide(L)'
;EDKEEEPEWATPEERRQAFRDLLEDKGVKPTMKWEEALKVIQEDRRFNALSSAGERKQAFAEWLTQSKKRAKDEEREKRKRAKDDFIDALKDWDDLRLTSRYKEAAEAFCDKEFFKLMEEDERDELFQDFMDEHEKKAREERRKKRKEYVEKIKETYAEKSELSVLTRWRDVQDILRDNQDFKWLSKLEALTSWEEWVQETEKKELEVKAKSKFRTERKNRDAFRDLLKDNREKGKIKMSTTWREFAKTIEDESRYLGLLPQSGSTPHDLFDDFTEELNERYKEDRAKLKKWAKAKGVVVTSSSTSEWFEEQLKGEDGFFQIPEEHRTMLFDSLVQKAREQDEDMERNAKKNRKKFVELLQKTREVTASTTFEMAAKIIGNSSAWEAVDESTRRQCFDIFVDQLKIQSASRRDDGSGESDGDGDRKKDKKKDKGKKKKHEEVAEEEPPPKAKKHKKK
;
A
#
# COMPACT_ATOMS: atom_id res chain seq x y z
N GLU A 1 62.55 -46.75 44.19
CA GLU A 1 61.10 -46.51 44.31
C GLU A 1 60.90 -45.02 44.29
N ASP A 2 60.57 -44.51 43.12
CA ASP A 2 60.17 -43.11 42.95
C ASP A 2 58.84 -42.91 43.69
N LYS A 3 58.84 -42.00 44.66
CA LYS A 3 57.57 -41.48 45.17
C LYS A 3 57.09 -40.42 44.19
N GLU A 4 56.18 -40.83 43.32
CA GLU A 4 55.24 -39.91 42.69
C GLU A 4 54.41 -39.25 43.81
N GLU A 5 54.90 -38.14 44.34
CA GLU A 5 54.04 -37.18 45.02
C GLU A 5 53.15 -36.58 43.94
N GLU A 6 51.93 -37.11 43.81
CA GLU A 6 50.86 -36.47 43.06
C GLU A 6 50.80 -35.00 43.48
N PRO A 7 50.72 -34.03 42.54
CA PRO A 7 50.54 -32.64 42.92
C PRO A 7 49.20 -32.52 43.63
N GLU A 8 49.23 -32.36 44.96
CA GLU A 8 48.04 -32.38 45.84
C GLU A 8 46.94 -31.39 45.42
N TRP A 9 47.28 -30.44 44.55
CA TRP A 9 46.38 -29.58 43.79
C TRP A 9 46.86 -29.48 42.33
N ALA A 10 46.35 -30.37 41.47
CA ALA A 10 46.81 -30.52 40.10
C ALA A 10 46.63 -29.25 39.27
N THR A 11 45.45 -28.63 39.33
CA THR A 11 45.11 -27.43 38.55
C THR A 11 45.48 -26.12 39.27
N PRO A 12 45.69 -25.01 38.53
CA PRO A 12 45.83 -23.68 39.13
C PRO A 12 44.59 -23.21 39.90
N GLU A 13 43.41 -23.73 39.56
CA GLU A 13 42.15 -23.37 40.24
C GLU A 13 42.01 -24.08 41.59
N GLU A 14 42.35 -25.36 41.67
CA GLU A 14 42.43 -26.11 42.94
C GLU A 14 43.49 -25.51 43.87
N ARG A 15 44.66 -25.10 43.35
CA ARG A 15 45.69 -24.41 44.15
C ARG A 15 45.19 -23.10 44.74
N ARG A 16 44.43 -22.32 43.98
CA ARG A 16 43.77 -21.11 44.48
C ARG A 16 42.64 -21.43 45.45
N GLN A 17 41.90 -22.51 45.25
CA GLN A 17 40.83 -22.94 46.16
C GLN A 17 41.40 -23.39 47.51
N ALA A 18 42.41 -24.27 47.53
CA ALA A 18 43.08 -24.71 48.75
C ALA A 18 43.69 -23.55 49.56
N PHE A 19 44.19 -22.52 48.88
CA PHE A 19 44.63 -21.28 49.54
C PHE A 19 43.47 -20.41 50.05
N ARG A 20 42.29 -20.41 49.42
CA ARG A 20 41.07 -19.78 49.97
C ARG A 20 40.54 -20.53 51.18
N ASP A 21 40.46 -21.86 51.10
CA ASP A 21 40.02 -22.73 52.19
C ASP A 21 40.94 -22.59 53.41
N LEU A 22 42.25 -22.42 53.18
CA LEU A 22 43.22 -22.09 54.23
C LEU A 22 42.89 -20.78 54.96
N LEU A 23 42.54 -19.72 54.22
CA LEU A 23 42.20 -18.42 54.81
C LEU A 23 40.92 -18.55 55.67
N GLU A 24 39.97 -19.35 55.22
CA GLU A 24 38.70 -19.60 55.92
C GLU A 24 38.89 -20.48 57.16
N ASP A 25 39.55 -21.64 57.03
CA ASP A 25 39.83 -22.58 58.14
C ASP A 25 40.69 -21.96 59.26
N LYS A 26 41.63 -21.06 58.91
CA LYS A 26 42.46 -20.35 59.90
C LYS A 26 41.76 -19.12 60.49
N GLY A 27 40.50 -18.88 60.16
CA GLY A 27 39.70 -17.78 60.71
C GLY A 27 40.23 -16.39 60.33
N VAL A 28 40.88 -16.26 59.18
CA VAL A 28 41.32 -14.96 58.67
C VAL A 28 40.08 -14.08 58.46
N LYS A 29 40.13 -12.83 58.91
CA LYS A 29 38.99 -11.90 58.81
C LYS A 29 39.16 -10.99 57.58
N PRO A 30 38.07 -10.57 56.92
CA PRO A 30 38.12 -9.58 55.83
C PRO A 30 38.69 -8.21 56.19
N THR A 31 39.01 -7.97 57.46
CA THR A 31 39.65 -6.77 58.01
C THR A 31 41.15 -6.92 58.30
N MET A 32 41.70 -8.14 58.28
CA MET A 32 43.12 -8.39 58.58
C MET A 32 44.05 -7.90 57.47
N LYS A 33 45.23 -7.44 57.85
CA LYS A 33 46.32 -7.11 56.92
C LYS A 33 47.07 -8.39 56.50
N TRP A 34 47.74 -8.31 55.34
CA TRP A 34 48.53 -9.43 54.81
C TRP A 34 49.56 -9.96 55.82
N GLU A 35 50.27 -9.08 56.53
CA GLU A 35 51.29 -9.45 57.53
C GLU A 35 50.71 -10.12 58.78
N GLU A 36 49.45 -9.83 59.12
CA GLU A 36 48.74 -10.44 60.24
C GLU A 36 48.24 -11.83 59.85
N ALA A 37 47.63 -11.95 58.66
CA ALA A 37 47.19 -13.22 58.10
C ALA A 37 48.37 -14.17 57.88
N LEU A 38 49.50 -13.68 57.33
CA LEU A 38 50.69 -14.47 57.03
C LEU A 38 51.21 -15.23 58.25
N LYS A 39 51.22 -14.62 59.43
CA LYS A 39 51.65 -15.27 60.69
C LYS A 39 50.79 -16.48 61.07
N VAL A 40 49.52 -16.50 60.69
CA VAL A 40 48.57 -17.58 61.04
C VAL A 40 48.54 -18.68 59.96
N ILE A 41 48.79 -18.32 58.70
CA ILE A 41 48.70 -19.26 57.57
C ILE A 41 50.05 -19.88 57.16
N GLN A 42 51.20 -19.26 57.49
CA GLN A 42 52.52 -19.69 56.99
C GLN A 42 52.94 -21.12 57.37
N GLU A 43 52.41 -21.64 58.49
CA GLU A 43 52.74 -22.97 59.01
C GLU A 43 51.90 -24.08 58.39
N ASP A 44 50.87 -23.73 57.60
CA ASP A 44 49.98 -24.71 57.00
C ASP A 44 50.50 -25.23 55.65
N ARG A 45 50.33 -26.53 55.41
CA ARG A 45 50.72 -27.17 54.15
C ARG A 45 50.10 -26.48 52.92
N ARG A 46 48.86 -26.01 53.04
CA ARG A 46 48.12 -25.31 51.97
C ARG A 46 48.71 -23.95 51.61
N PHE A 47 49.55 -23.35 52.47
CA PHE A 47 50.22 -22.08 52.17
C PHE A 47 51.15 -22.19 50.96
N ASN A 48 51.72 -23.37 50.75
CA ASN A 48 52.61 -23.66 49.63
C ASN A 48 51.90 -24.15 48.36
N ALA A 49 50.57 -24.24 48.36
CA ALA A 49 49.77 -24.55 47.16
C ALA A 49 49.97 -23.52 46.04
N LEU A 50 50.24 -22.26 46.40
CA LEU A 50 50.69 -21.21 45.49
C LEU A 50 52.20 -21.04 45.65
N SER A 51 52.97 -21.09 44.56
CA SER A 51 54.44 -21.12 44.66
C SER A 51 55.05 -19.72 44.85
N SER A 52 54.47 -18.69 44.23
CA SER A 52 55.00 -17.32 44.32
C SER A 52 54.37 -16.49 45.45
N ALA A 53 55.19 -15.71 46.15
CA ALA A 53 54.72 -14.71 47.11
C ALA A 53 53.80 -13.65 46.48
N GLY A 54 53.98 -13.36 45.18
CA GLY A 54 53.09 -12.48 44.42
C GLY A 54 51.71 -13.09 44.21
N GLU A 55 51.64 -14.37 43.84
CA GLU A 55 50.38 -15.11 43.66
C GLU A 55 49.62 -15.25 44.98
N ARG A 56 50.30 -15.59 46.08
CA ARG A 56 49.70 -15.65 47.42
C ARG A 56 49.08 -14.31 47.83
N LYS A 57 49.79 -13.20 47.59
CA LYS A 57 49.32 -11.84 47.90
C LYS A 57 48.15 -11.41 47.01
N GLN A 58 48.16 -11.80 45.73
CA GLN A 58 47.03 -11.58 44.81
C GLN A 58 45.80 -12.39 45.24
N ALA A 59 45.94 -13.69 45.46
CA ALA A 59 44.85 -14.58 45.88
C ALA A 59 44.23 -14.12 47.22
N PHE A 60 45.05 -13.60 48.15
CA PHE A 60 44.57 -12.97 49.37
C PHE A 60 43.76 -11.68 49.11
N ALA A 61 44.22 -10.80 48.22
CA ALA A 61 43.49 -9.58 47.87
C ALA A 61 42.15 -9.88 47.14
N GLU A 62 42.15 -10.89 46.27
CA GLU A 62 40.95 -11.42 45.62
C GLU A 62 39.98 -12.01 46.66
N TRP A 63 40.46 -12.86 47.58
CA TRP A 63 39.66 -13.43 48.66
C TRP A 63 39.09 -12.37 49.61
N LEU A 64 39.88 -11.34 49.98
CA LEU A 64 39.39 -10.20 50.78
C LEU A 64 38.25 -9.46 50.08
N THR A 65 38.39 -9.24 48.77
CA THR A 65 37.39 -8.55 47.96
C THR A 65 36.13 -9.40 47.81
N GLN A 66 36.29 -10.70 47.54
CA GLN A 66 35.19 -11.65 47.40
C GLN A 66 34.45 -11.86 48.72
N SER A 67 35.14 -11.95 49.86
CA SER A 67 34.53 -12.15 51.17
C SER A 67 33.80 -10.89 51.66
N LYS A 68 34.33 -9.68 51.39
CA LYS A 68 33.59 -8.42 51.63
C LYS A 68 32.34 -8.32 50.77
N LYS A 69 32.42 -8.72 49.50
CA LYS A 69 31.27 -8.76 48.60
C LYS A 69 30.23 -9.77 49.11
N ARG A 70 30.64 -11.01 49.43
CA ARG A 70 29.77 -12.08 49.94
C ARG A 70 29.04 -11.64 51.21
N ALA A 71 29.74 -11.06 52.19
CA ALA A 71 29.12 -10.56 53.41
C ALA A 71 28.06 -9.47 53.16
N LYS A 72 28.32 -8.55 52.21
CA LYS A 72 27.36 -7.52 51.80
C LYS A 72 26.15 -8.10 51.05
N ASP A 73 26.39 -9.06 50.16
CA ASP A 73 25.33 -9.73 49.39
C ASP A 73 24.46 -10.59 50.34
N GLU A 74 25.05 -11.27 51.32
CA GLU A 74 24.33 -11.99 52.38
C GLU A 74 23.51 -11.07 53.29
N GLU A 75 24.04 -9.92 53.70
CA GLU A 75 23.26 -8.92 54.45
C GLU A 75 22.08 -8.41 53.61
N ARG A 76 22.31 -8.12 52.33
CA ARG A 76 21.26 -7.68 51.40
C ARG A 76 20.17 -8.72 51.23
N GLU A 77 20.51 -10.00 51.03
CA GLU A 77 19.49 -11.06 50.89
C GLU A 77 18.80 -11.38 52.23
N LYS A 78 19.47 -11.24 53.38
CA LYS A 78 18.81 -11.31 54.70
C LYS A 78 17.79 -10.18 54.89
N ARG A 79 18.16 -8.93 54.60
CA ARG A 79 17.23 -7.78 54.64
C ARG A 79 16.08 -7.95 53.65
N LYS A 80 16.36 -8.39 52.43
CA LYS A 80 15.32 -8.67 51.42
C LYS A 80 14.35 -9.74 51.92
N ARG A 81 14.85 -10.88 52.43
CA ARG A 81 14.01 -11.93 53.01
C ARG A 81 13.19 -11.41 54.19
N ALA A 82 13.74 -10.54 55.05
CA ALA A 82 12.96 -9.93 56.13
C ALA A 82 11.78 -9.07 55.62
N LYS A 83 11.93 -8.40 54.47
CA LYS A 83 10.82 -7.68 53.80
C LYS A 83 9.78 -8.64 53.22
N ASP A 84 10.24 -9.70 52.53
CA ASP A 84 9.37 -10.74 51.96
C ASP A 84 8.58 -11.46 53.08
N ASP A 85 9.26 -11.88 54.16
CA ASP A 85 8.68 -12.54 55.35
C ASP A 85 7.67 -11.64 56.08
N PHE A 86 7.88 -10.32 56.12
CA PHE A 86 6.92 -9.36 56.71
C PHE A 86 5.65 -9.23 55.86
N ILE A 87 5.80 -9.14 54.53
CA ILE A 87 4.66 -9.11 53.61
C ILE A 87 3.85 -10.41 53.69
N ASP A 88 4.51 -11.57 53.80
CA ASP A 88 3.81 -12.85 53.98
C ASP A 88 3.15 -12.96 55.36
N ALA A 89 3.80 -12.49 56.43
CA ALA A 89 3.18 -12.42 57.76
C ALA A 89 1.95 -11.49 57.80
N LEU A 90 1.92 -10.42 57.00
CA LEU A 90 0.75 -9.55 56.85
C LEU A 90 -0.39 -10.22 56.07
N LYS A 91 -0.11 -11.10 55.08
CA LYS A 91 -1.14 -11.87 54.37
C LYS A 91 -1.82 -12.89 55.26
N ASP A 92 -1.05 -13.52 56.15
CA ASP A 92 -1.51 -14.57 57.07
C ASP A 92 -1.99 -14.00 58.42
N TRP A 93 -2.17 -12.68 58.54
CA TRP A 93 -2.60 -12.04 59.77
C TRP A 93 -4.13 -12.03 59.91
N ASP A 94 -4.67 -12.89 60.77
CA ASP A 94 -6.12 -13.07 60.98
C ASP A 94 -6.88 -11.78 61.37
N ASP A 95 -6.24 -10.84 62.06
CA ASP A 95 -6.85 -9.56 62.46
C ASP A 95 -6.78 -8.46 61.38
N LEU A 96 -6.16 -8.73 60.22
CA LEU A 96 -6.03 -7.78 59.12
C LEU A 96 -7.40 -7.32 58.60
N ARG A 97 -7.62 -6.00 58.63
CA ARG A 97 -8.80 -5.32 58.12
C ARG A 97 -8.37 -4.26 57.12
N LEU A 98 -9.27 -3.87 56.23
CA LEU A 98 -9.08 -2.73 55.31
C LEU A 98 -8.89 -1.37 56.03
N THR A 99 -9.06 -1.33 57.36
CA THR A 99 -8.85 -0.16 58.22
C THR A 99 -7.74 -0.35 59.24
N SER A 100 -6.98 -1.45 59.15
CA SER A 100 -5.87 -1.73 60.07
C SER A 100 -4.78 -0.67 59.95
N ARG A 101 -4.08 -0.41 61.04
CA ARG A 101 -3.02 0.61 61.13
C ARG A 101 -1.67 -0.02 61.37
N TYR A 102 -0.60 0.61 60.90
CA TYR A 102 0.78 0.13 61.11
C TYR A 102 1.08 -0.17 62.58
N LYS A 103 0.58 0.66 63.51
CA LYS A 103 0.71 0.44 64.95
C LYS A 103 0.20 -0.94 65.41
N GLU A 104 -0.92 -1.42 64.86
CA GLU A 104 -1.51 -2.72 65.23
C GLU A 104 -0.65 -3.88 64.71
N ALA A 105 -0.11 -3.76 63.49
CA ALA A 105 0.85 -4.71 62.95
C ALA A 105 2.18 -4.67 63.72
N ALA A 106 2.65 -3.49 64.13
CA ALA A 106 3.86 -3.32 64.93
C ALA A 106 3.72 -3.97 66.31
N GLU A 107 2.55 -3.86 66.96
CA GLU A 107 2.24 -4.58 68.20
C GLU A 107 2.17 -6.11 67.98
N ALA A 108 1.69 -6.59 66.82
CA ALA A 108 1.60 -8.01 66.50
C ALA A 108 2.95 -8.68 66.12
N PHE A 109 3.87 -7.92 65.51
CA PHE A 109 5.12 -8.46 64.94
C PHE A 109 6.41 -8.01 65.62
N CYS A 110 6.36 -7.19 66.68
CA CYS A 110 7.52 -6.67 67.40
C CYS A 110 8.57 -7.72 67.81
N ASP A 111 8.12 -8.90 68.24
CA ASP A 111 8.99 -10.00 68.68
C ASP A 111 9.65 -10.79 67.54
N LYS A 112 9.22 -10.60 66.29
CA LYS A 112 9.70 -11.37 65.13
C LYS A 112 11.08 -10.89 64.66
N GLU A 113 11.94 -11.83 64.29
CA GLU A 113 13.31 -11.50 63.85
C GLU A 113 13.33 -10.71 62.53
N PHE A 114 12.43 -11.01 61.58
CA PHE A 114 12.29 -10.20 60.36
C PHE A 114 11.94 -8.74 60.67
N PHE A 115 11.11 -8.51 61.70
CA PHE A 115 10.66 -7.17 62.07
C PHE A 115 11.84 -6.36 62.63
N LYS A 116 12.60 -6.96 63.55
CA LYS A 116 13.82 -6.35 64.13
C LYS A 116 14.94 -6.06 63.11
N LEU A 117 14.96 -6.76 61.97
CA LEU A 117 15.98 -6.61 60.91
C LEU A 117 15.74 -5.44 59.93
N MET A 118 14.56 -4.80 59.97
CA MET A 118 14.21 -3.65 59.14
C MET A 118 14.15 -2.38 59.99
N GLU A 119 14.33 -1.19 59.40
CA GLU A 119 14.10 0.08 60.11
C GLU A 119 12.61 0.42 60.23
N GLU A 120 12.21 1.27 61.18
CA GLU A 120 10.78 1.60 61.40
C GLU A 120 10.13 2.25 60.17
N ASP A 121 10.83 3.18 59.51
CA ASP A 121 10.38 3.82 58.26
C ASP A 121 10.16 2.77 57.15
N GLU A 122 11.08 1.81 56.99
CA GLU A 122 10.94 0.74 55.99
C GLU A 122 9.73 -0.18 56.28
N ARG A 123 9.42 -0.41 57.56
CA ARG A 123 8.28 -1.24 57.99
C ARG A 123 6.94 -0.52 57.76
N ASP A 124 6.86 0.78 58.03
CA ASP A 124 5.65 1.56 57.76
C ASP A 124 5.42 1.68 56.24
N GLU A 125 6.45 2.02 55.45
CA GLU A 125 6.36 2.04 53.97
C GLU A 125 5.83 0.72 53.41
N LEU A 126 6.41 -0.42 53.80
CA LEU A 126 5.96 -1.76 53.35
C LEU A 126 4.54 -2.08 53.82
N PHE A 127 4.13 -1.62 55.00
CA PHE A 127 2.78 -1.80 55.50
C PHE A 127 1.77 -0.96 54.69
N GLN A 128 2.07 0.30 54.39
CA GLN A 128 1.19 1.15 53.58
C GLN A 128 1.05 0.59 52.15
N ASP A 129 2.16 0.22 51.50
CA ASP A 129 2.16 -0.41 50.16
C ASP A 129 1.31 -1.71 50.14
N PHE A 130 1.46 -2.56 51.16
CA PHE A 130 0.66 -3.77 51.31
C PHE A 130 -0.83 -3.47 51.52
N MET A 131 -1.15 -2.47 52.33
CA MET A 131 -2.54 -2.05 52.60
C MET A 131 -3.23 -1.47 51.37
N ASP A 132 -2.51 -0.66 50.57
CA ASP A 132 -2.99 -0.13 49.29
C ASP A 132 -3.24 -1.25 48.27
N GLU A 133 -2.33 -2.23 48.16
CA GLU A 133 -2.55 -3.41 47.31
C GLU A 133 -3.73 -4.25 47.81
N HIS A 134 -3.85 -4.43 49.13
CA HIS A 134 -4.94 -5.19 49.74
C HIS A 134 -6.31 -4.51 49.53
N GLU A 135 -6.43 -3.19 49.69
CA GLU A 135 -7.66 -2.46 49.36
C GLU A 135 -7.97 -2.56 47.86
N LYS A 136 -6.98 -2.32 47.00
CA LYS A 136 -7.14 -2.42 45.55
C LYS A 136 -7.64 -3.80 45.14
N LYS A 137 -7.04 -4.88 45.65
CA LYS A 137 -7.44 -6.27 45.40
C LYS A 137 -8.86 -6.54 45.91
N ALA A 138 -9.20 -6.07 47.12
CA ALA A 138 -10.55 -6.20 47.67
C ALA A 138 -11.60 -5.36 46.91
N ARG A 139 -11.21 -4.24 46.29
CA ARG A 139 -12.06 -3.42 45.42
C ARG A 139 -12.26 -4.08 44.05
N GLU A 140 -11.21 -4.66 43.49
CA GLU A 140 -11.24 -5.40 42.22
C GLU A 140 -12.05 -6.68 42.33
N GLU A 141 -11.90 -7.48 43.39
CA GLU A 141 -12.73 -8.67 43.64
C GLU A 141 -14.21 -8.32 43.82
N ARG A 142 -14.53 -7.26 44.57
CA ARG A 142 -15.92 -6.76 44.65
C ARG A 142 -16.43 -6.32 43.27
N ARG A 143 -15.62 -5.67 42.44
CA ARG A 143 -16.00 -5.26 41.06
C ARG A 143 -16.17 -6.46 40.13
N LYS A 144 -15.34 -7.49 40.26
CA LYS A 144 -15.39 -8.74 39.49
C LYS A 144 -16.68 -9.49 39.79
N LYS A 145 -16.98 -9.74 41.06
CA LYS A 145 -18.27 -10.33 41.49
C LYS A 145 -19.45 -9.50 40.97
N ARG A 146 -19.39 -8.16 41.05
CA ARG A 146 -20.48 -7.32 40.48
C ARG A 146 -20.69 -7.51 38.98
N LYS A 147 -19.62 -7.66 38.20
CA LYS A 147 -19.74 -8.02 36.77
C LYS A 147 -20.34 -9.41 36.59
N GLU A 148 -19.90 -10.41 37.34
CA GLU A 148 -20.42 -11.79 37.26
C GLU A 148 -21.94 -11.84 37.48
N TYR A 149 -22.46 -11.15 38.50
CA TYR A 149 -23.91 -11.07 38.74
C TYR A 149 -24.66 -10.24 37.68
N VAL A 150 -24.06 -9.18 37.14
CA VAL A 150 -24.63 -8.42 36.01
C VAL A 150 -24.79 -9.30 34.78
N GLU A 151 -23.77 -10.07 34.41
CA GLU A 151 -23.82 -10.91 33.22
C GLU A 151 -24.83 -12.06 33.37
N LYS A 152 -24.91 -12.74 34.53
CA LYS A 152 -25.99 -13.71 34.81
C LYS A 152 -27.39 -13.13 34.66
N ILE A 153 -27.57 -11.87 35.03
CA ILE A 153 -28.85 -11.18 34.89
C ILE A 153 -29.14 -10.79 33.45
N LYS A 154 -28.11 -10.47 32.65
CA LYS A 154 -28.24 -10.33 31.18
C LYS A 154 -28.57 -11.65 30.49
N GLU A 155 -28.00 -12.76 30.93
CA GLU A 155 -28.39 -14.11 30.49
C GLU A 155 -29.87 -14.38 30.83
N THR A 156 -30.29 -14.07 32.06
CA THR A 156 -31.70 -14.20 32.48
C THR A 156 -32.64 -13.33 31.61
N TYR A 157 -32.24 -12.11 31.23
CA TYR A 157 -33.03 -11.26 30.33
C TYR A 157 -33.21 -11.91 28.95
N ALA A 158 -32.20 -12.62 28.44
CA ALA A 158 -32.25 -13.31 27.15
C ALA A 158 -33.02 -14.64 27.19
N GLU A 159 -32.98 -15.37 28.32
CA GLU A 159 -33.70 -16.63 28.49
C GLU A 159 -35.21 -16.45 28.70
N LYS A 160 -35.62 -15.39 29.41
CA LYS A 160 -37.05 -15.12 29.66
C LYS A 160 -37.73 -14.55 28.42
N SER A 161 -38.47 -15.40 27.71
CA SER A 161 -39.33 -15.02 26.56
C SER A 161 -40.43 -13.99 26.87
N GLU A 162 -40.74 -13.76 28.15
CA GLU A 162 -41.62 -12.68 28.64
C GLU A 162 -40.97 -11.29 28.57
N LEU A 163 -39.64 -11.22 28.45
CA LEU A 163 -38.87 -9.99 28.38
C LEU A 163 -38.55 -9.65 26.92
N SER A 164 -38.83 -8.40 26.55
CA SER A 164 -38.56 -7.83 25.24
C SER A 164 -37.86 -6.49 25.43
N VAL A 165 -37.15 -6.03 24.39
CA VAL A 165 -36.60 -4.68 24.25
C VAL A 165 -37.64 -3.59 24.60
N LEU A 166 -38.93 -3.85 24.33
CA LEU A 166 -40.04 -2.93 24.59
C LEU A 166 -40.65 -3.02 26.01
N THR A 167 -40.23 -4.00 26.83
CA THR A 167 -40.74 -4.19 28.20
C THR A 167 -40.29 -3.05 29.10
N ARG A 168 -41.19 -2.47 29.90
CA ARG A 168 -40.84 -1.34 30.76
C ARG A 168 -40.08 -1.84 31.98
N TRP A 169 -39.13 -1.05 32.47
CA TRP A 169 -38.30 -1.43 33.62
C TRP A 169 -39.10 -1.90 34.85
N ARG A 170 -40.26 -1.31 35.14
CA ARG A 170 -41.13 -1.75 36.26
C ARG A 170 -41.59 -3.20 36.09
N ASP A 171 -41.97 -3.59 34.88
CA ASP A 171 -42.45 -4.93 34.57
C ASP A 171 -41.29 -5.94 34.69
N VAL A 172 -40.08 -5.55 34.27
CA VAL A 172 -38.84 -6.33 34.48
C VAL A 172 -38.54 -6.54 35.97
N GLN A 173 -38.67 -5.50 36.79
CA GLN A 173 -38.47 -5.58 38.25
C GLN A 173 -39.47 -6.53 38.91
N ASP A 174 -40.70 -6.62 38.41
CA ASP A 174 -41.71 -7.54 38.92
C ASP A 174 -41.46 -8.99 38.43
N ILE A 175 -41.10 -9.19 37.16
CA ILE A 175 -40.77 -10.50 36.56
C ILE A 175 -39.50 -11.13 37.17
N LEU A 176 -38.57 -10.31 37.66
CA LEU A 176 -37.31 -10.75 38.29
C LEU A 176 -37.29 -10.56 39.82
N ARG A 177 -38.42 -10.16 40.42
CA ARG A 177 -38.52 -9.86 41.85
C ARG A 177 -37.95 -10.96 42.74
N ASP A 178 -38.11 -12.22 42.36
CA ASP A 178 -37.67 -13.39 43.14
C ASP A 178 -36.33 -14.00 42.74
N ASN A 179 -35.70 -13.52 41.67
CA ASN A 179 -34.37 -13.97 41.27
C ASN A 179 -33.31 -13.53 42.31
N GLN A 180 -32.50 -14.47 42.80
CA GLN A 180 -31.47 -14.21 43.81
C GLN A 180 -30.31 -13.35 43.27
N ASP A 181 -29.88 -13.56 42.02
CA ASP A 181 -28.86 -12.74 41.38
C ASP A 181 -29.36 -11.29 41.18
N PHE A 182 -30.67 -11.11 40.94
CA PHE A 182 -31.30 -9.78 40.80
C PHE A 182 -31.37 -9.03 42.14
N LYS A 183 -31.67 -9.74 43.23
CA LYS A 183 -31.66 -9.21 44.61
C LYS A 183 -30.25 -8.82 45.08
N TRP A 184 -29.20 -9.40 44.48
CA TRP A 184 -27.81 -9.12 44.83
C TRP A 184 -27.30 -7.81 44.21
N LEU A 185 -27.80 -7.44 43.03
CA LEU A 185 -27.45 -6.17 42.36
C LEU A 185 -28.08 -4.96 43.05
N SER A 186 -27.39 -3.82 43.01
CA SER A 186 -28.03 -2.55 43.41
C SER A 186 -29.10 -2.14 42.39
N LYS A 187 -30.08 -1.33 42.81
CA LYS A 187 -31.16 -0.83 41.94
C LYS A 187 -30.63 -0.08 40.70
N LEU A 188 -29.48 0.58 40.82
CA LEU A 188 -28.83 1.28 39.72
C LEU A 188 -28.16 0.29 38.77
N GLU A 189 -27.39 -0.66 39.30
CA GLU A 189 -26.69 -1.68 38.49
C GLU A 189 -27.67 -2.56 37.72
N ALA A 190 -28.79 -2.94 38.34
CA ALA A 190 -29.87 -3.69 37.71
C ALA A 190 -30.55 -2.89 36.57
N LEU A 191 -30.75 -1.57 36.76
CA LEU A 191 -31.30 -0.69 35.72
C LEU A 191 -30.31 -0.53 34.55
N THR A 192 -29.03 -0.29 34.83
CA THR A 192 -28.01 -0.15 33.79
C THR A 192 -27.77 -1.46 33.06
N SER A 193 -27.83 -2.63 33.73
CA SER A 193 -27.72 -3.92 33.05
C SER A 193 -28.86 -4.17 32.07
N TRP A 194 -30.07 -3.72 32.42
CA TRP A 194 -31.23 -3.77 31.52
C TRP A 194 -31.06 -2.82 30.33
N GLU A 195 -30.69 -1.57 30.57
CA GLU A 195 -30.42 -0.59 29.51
C GLU A 195 -29.33 -1.08 28.53
N GLU A 196 -28.22 -1.60 29.05
CA GLU A 196 -27.15 -2.20 28.25
C GLU A 196 -27.65 -3.39 27.42
N TRP A 197 -28.44 -4.30 28.00
CA TRP A 197 -29.00 -5.45 27.31
C TRP A 197 -30.00 -5.07 26.21
N VAL A 198 -30.87 -4.09 26.47
CA VAL A 198 -31.80 -3.51 25.49
C VAL A 198 -31.02 -2.93 24.31
N GLN A 199 -30.05 -2.05 24.57
CA GLN A 199 -29.23 -1.42 23.53
C GLN A 199 -28.39 -2.45 22.74
N GLU A 200 -27.82 -3.45 23.41
CA GLU A 200 -27.03 -4.50 22.75
C GLU A 200 -27.92 -5.39 21.86
N THR A 201 -29.13 -5.69 22.30
CA THR A 201 -30.11 -6.49 21.54
C THR A 201 -30.60 -5.74 20.30
N GLU A 202 -30.99 -4.46 20.42
CA GLU A 202 -31.36 -3.61 19.28
C GLU A 202 -30.20 -3.49 18.28
N LYS A 203 -28.97 -3.27 18.78
CA LYS A 203 -27.78 -3.19 17.94
C LYS A 203 -27.52 -4.50 17.20
N LYS A 204 -27.63 -5.67 17.87
CA LYS A 204 -27.49 -6.99 17.25
C LYS A 204 -28.55 -7.19 16.15
N GLU A 205 -29.80 -6.82 16.39
CA GLU A 205 -30.84 -6.87 15.36
C GLU A 205 -30.54 -5.97 14.15
N LEU A 206 -30.14 -4.72 14.39
CA LEU A 206 -29.77 -3.78 13.33
C LEU A 206 -28.56 -4.28 12.54
N GLU A 207 -27.55 -4.84 13.20
CA GLU A 207 -26.40 -5.48 12.55
C GLU A 207 -26.81 -6.70 11.72
N VAL A 208 -27.71 -7.56 12.19
CA VAL A 208 -28.21 -8.70 11.42
C VAL A 208 -29.01 -8.23 10.20
N LYS A 209 -29.90 -7.25 10.38
CA LYS A 209 -30.66 -6.61 9.29
C LYS A 209 -29.72 -5.96 8.26
N ALA A 210 -28.68 -5.25 8.69
CA ALA A 210 -27.66 -4.64 7.83
C ALA A 210 -26.80 -5.67 7.09
N LYS A 211 -26.31 -6.71 7.79
CA LYS A 211 -25.55 -7.83 7.18
C LYS A 211 -26.40 -8.59 6.16
N SER A 212 -27.69 -8.75 6.41
CA SER A 212 -28.64 -9.35 5.46
C SER A 212 -28.80 -8.48 4.21
N LYS A 213 -29.08 -7.17 4.38
CA LYS A 213 -29.16 -6.19 3.29
C LYS A 213 -27.89 -6.18 2.43
N PHE A 214 -26.71 -6.08 3.04
CA PHE A 214 -25.43 -6.10 2.32
C PHE A 214 -25.21 -7.41 1.55
N ARG A 215 -25.63 -8.56 2.09
CA ARG A 215 -25.59 -9.85 1.37
C ARG A 215 -26.52 -9.85 0.16
N THR A 216 -27.73 -9.29 0.26
CA THR A 216 -28.65 -9.18 -0.89
C THR A 216 -28.17 -8.16 -1.92
N GLU A 217 -27.59 -7.04 -1.49
CA GLU A 217 -26.99 -6.04 -2.39
C GLU A 217 -25.82 -6.61 -3.18
N ARG A 218 -24.91 -7.33 -2.50
CA ARG A 218 -23.82 -8.02 -3.19
C ARG A 218 -24.32 -9.04 -4.20
N LYS A 219 -25.29 -9.90 -3.84
CA LYS A 219 -25.87 -10.88 -4.76
C LYS A 219 -26.48 -10.24 -6.00
N ASN A 220 -27.17 -9.12 -5.86
CA ASN A 220 -27.79 -8.43 -6.98
C ASN A 220 -26.74 -7.76 -7.89
N ARG A 221 -25.69 -7.17 -7.33
CA ARG A 221 -24.54 -6.66 -8.12
C ARG A 221 -23.82 -7.78 -8.87
N ASP A 222 -23.57 -8.92 -8.23
CA ASP A 222 -22.88 -10.05 -8.85
C ASP A 222 -23.77 -10.68 -9.95
N ALA A 223 -25.08 -10.83 -9.73
CA ALA A 223 -26.04 -11.25 -10.75
C ALA A 223 -26.13 -10.27 -11.95
N PHE A 224 -25.98 -8.96 -11.71
CA PHE A 224 -25.91 -7.97 -12.78
C PHE A 224 -24.61 -8.08 -13.57
N ARG A 225 -23.46 -8.34 -12.93
CA ARG A 225 -22.20 -8.64 -13.65
C ARG A 225 -22.30 -9.90 -14.51
N ASP A 226 -22.99 -10.93 -14.03
CA ASP A 226 -23.23 -12.13 -14.83
C ASP A 226 -24.19 -11.84 -16.00
N LEU A 227 -25.18 -10.95 -15.82
CA LEU A 227 -25.99 -10.43 -16.94
C LEU A 227 -25.13 -9.70 -18.00
N LEU A 228 -24.12 -8.93 -17.60
CA LEU A 228 -23.19 -8.27 -18.53
C LEU A 228 -22.40 -9.30 -19.34
N LYS A 229 -21.87 -10.36 -18.69
CA LYS A 229 -21.20 -11.47 -19.39
C LYS A 229 -22.15 -12.19 -20.35
N ASP A 230 -23.34 -12.57 -19.89
CA ASP A 230 -24.39 -13.23 -20.70
C ASP A 230 -24.71 -12.41 -21.97
N ASN A 231 -24.72 -11.07 -21.88
CA ASN A 231 -25.01 -10.19 -23.01
C ASN A 231 -23.78 -9.88 -23.88
N ARG A 232 -22.55 -10.00 -23.36
CA ARG A 232 -21.32 -9.98 -24.16
C ARG A 232 -21.20 -11.24 -25.01
N GLU A 233 -21.47 -12.42 -24.45
CA GLU A 233 -21.50 -13.69 -25.20
C GLU A 233 -22.58 -13.68 -26.31
N LYS A 234 -23.74 -13.06 -26.04
CA LYS A 234 -24.81 -12.85 -27.03
C LYS A 234 -24.51 -11.73 -28.03
N GLY A 235 -23.31 -11.13 -28.02
CA GLY A 235 -22.89 -10.07 -28.94
C GLY A 235 -23.62 -8.72 -28.81
N LYS A 236 -24.46 -8.56 -27.77
CA LYS A 236 -25.21 -7.32 -27.50
C LYS A 236 -24.34 -6.22 -26.89
N ILE A 237 -23.32 -6.60 -26.12
CA ILE A 237 -22.29 -5.68 -25.63
C ILE A 237 -21.06 -5.79 -26.54
N LYS A 238 -20.71 -4.67 -27.16
CA LYS A 238 -19.46 -4.45 -27.90
C LYS A 238 -18.69 -3.33 -27.20
N MET A 239 -17.41 -3.20 -27.53
CA MET A 239 -16.54 -2.13 -26.99
C MET A 239 -17.04 -0.71 -27.26
N SER A 240 -17.88 -0.53 -28.28
CA SER A 240 -18.50 0.74 -28.66
C SER A 240 -19.96 0.88 -28.21
N THR A 241 -20.52 -0.09 -27.49
CA THR A 241 -21.91 -0.03 -27.01
C THR A 241 -22.02 1.00 -25.90
N THR A 242 -22.95 1.94 -26.00
CA THR A 242 -23.20 2.92 -24.93
C THR A 242 -24.15 2.36 -23.88
N TRP A 243 -24.03 2.82 -22.63
CA TRP A 243 -24.98 2.47 -21.56
C TRP A 243 -26.43 2.72 -21.98
N ARG A 244 -26.71 3.83 -22.68
CA ARG A 244 -28.08 4.18 -23.12
C ARG A 244 -28.68 3.17 -24.11
N GLU A 245 -27.86 2.57 -24.96
CA GLU A 245 -28.30 1.50 -25.87
C GLU A 245 -28.49 0.20 -25.11
N PHE A 246 -27.54 -0.15 -24.25
CA PHE A 246 -27.60 -1.38 -23.47
C PHE A 246 -28.77 -1.39 -22.48
N ALA A 247 -28.98 -0.32 -21.71
CA ALA A 247 -30.05 -0.19 -20.72
C ALA A 247 -31.45 -0.45 -21.31
N LYS A 248 -31.71 0.04 -22.54
CA LYS A 248 -32.96 -0.23 -23.28
C LYS A 248 -33.17 -1.71 -23.63
N THR A 249 -32.11 -2.53 -23.65
CA THR A 249 -32.19 -3.97 -23.93
C THR A 249 -32.36 -4.83 -22.68
N ILE A 250 -32.29 -4.22 -21.49
CA ILE A 250 -32.39 -4.88 -20.17
C ILE A 250 -33.43 -4.20 -19.24
N GLU A 251 -34.25 -3.29 -19.76
CA GLU A 251 -35.20 -2.48 -18.97
C GLU A 251 -36.19 -3.36 -18.18
N ASP A 252 -36.67 -4.45 -18.79
CA ASP A 252 -37.56 -5.44 -18.17
C ASP A 252 -36.83 -6.56 -17.39
N GLU A 253 -35.50 -6.60 -17.39
CA GLU A 253 -34.73 -7.73 -16.85
C GLU A 253 -34.73 -7.71 -15.31
N SER A 254 -35.14 -8.84 -14.70
CA SER A 254 -35.29 -8.94 -13.24
C SER A 254 -33.98 -8.64 -12.49
N ARG A 255 -32.84 -9.00 -13.06
CA ARG A 255 -31.51 -8.72 -12.50
C ARG A 255 -31.15 -7.22 -12.52
N TYR A 256 -31.67 -6.46 -13.48
CA TYR A 256 -31.50 -5.00 -13.56
C TYR A 256 -32.44 -4.29 -12.58
N LEU A 257 -33.73 -4.64 -12.58
CA LEU A 257 -34.73 -4.07 -11.68
C LEU A 257 -34.37 -4.30 -10.19
N GLY A 258 -33.79 -5.46 -9.85
CA GLY A 258 -33.31 -5.76 -8.50
C GLY A 258 -32.13 -4.92 -8.01
N LEU A 259 -31.43 -4.22 -8.91
CA LEU A 259 -30.28 -3.37 -8.58
C LEU A 259 -30.67 -1.88 -8.43
N LEU A 260 -31.72 -1.42 -9.11
CA LEU A 260 -32.22 -0.03 -9.04
C LEU A 260 -32.51 0.52 -7.62
N PRO A 261 -33.12 -0.22 -6.67
CA PRO A 261 -33.42 0.31 -5.34
C PRO A 261 -32.23 0.28 -4.36
N GLN A 262 -31.04 -0.11 -4.82
CA GLN A 262 -29.88 -0.36 -3.95
C GLN A 262 -28.91 0.81 -3.91
N SER A 263 -28.35 1.07 -2.73
CA SER A 263 -27.30 2.09 -2.55
C SER A 263 -25.92 1.60 -2.98
N GLY A 264 -25.08 2.51 -3.48
CA GLY A 264 -23.70 2.24 -3.91
C GLY A 264 -23.55 2.25 -5.43
N SER A 265 -22.68 1.38 -5.96
CA SER A 265 -22.44 1.25 -7.41
C SER A 265 -23.75 1.02 -8.16
N THR A 266 -24.07 1.95 -9.05
CA THR A 266 -25.26 1.94 -9.91
C THR A 266 -25.09 0.90 -11.02
N PRO A 267 -26.18 0.52 -11.72
CA PRO A 267 -26.08 -0.30 -12.93
C PRO A 267 -25.18 0.31 -14.02
N HIS A 268 -25.07 1.65 -14.08
CA HIS A 268 -24.18 2.37 -15.00
C HIS A 268 -22.72 2.17 -14.60
N ASP A 269 -22.37 2.36 -13.32
CA ASP A 269 -20.99 2.19 -12.84
C ASP A 269 -20.50 0.75 -13.08
N LEU A 270 -21.36 -0.25 -12.86
CA LEU A 270 -21.02 -1.66 -13.13
C LEU A 270 -20.85 -1.98 -14.62
N PHE A 271 -21.51 -1.22 -15.51
CA PHE A 271 -21.33 -1.34 -16.95
C PHE A 271 -20.05 -0.62 -17.41
N ASP A 272 -19.76 0.55 -16.85
CA ASP A 272 -18.51 1.27 -17.12
C ASP A 272 -17.32 0.42 -16.68
N ASP A 273 -17.30 -0.09 -15.43
CA ASP A 273 -16.31 -1.06 -14.93
C ASP A 273 -16.07 -2.21 -15.93
N PHE A 274 -17.15 -2.79 -16.46
CA PHE A 274 -17.09 -3.93 -17.37
C PHE A 274 -16.59 -3.55 -18.78
N THR A 275 -16.99 -2.39 -19.31
CA THR A 275 -16.52 -1.91 -20.61
C THR A 275 -15.08 -1.41 -20.56
N GLU A 276 -14.64 -0.84 -19.43
CA GLU A 276 -13.23 -0.54 -19.17
C GLU A 276 -12.39 -1.82 -19.09
N GLU A 277 -12.85 -2.86 -18.40
CA GLU A 277 -12.14 -4.15 -18.35
C GLU A 277 -11.99 -4.77 -19.76
N LEU A 278 -13.06 -4.74 -20.57
CA LEU A 278 -13.00 -5.18 -21.97
C LEU A 278 -12.02 -4.34 -22.80
N ASN A 279 -11.99 -3.02 -22.59
CA ASN A 279 -11.11 -2.11 -23.31
C ASN A 279 -9.63 -2.30 -22.93
N GLU A 280 -9.33 -2.53 -21.65
CA GLU A 280 -7.97 -2.79 -21.20
C GLU A 280 -7.44 -4.13 -21.73
N ARG A 281 -8.27 -5.20 -21.68
CA ARG A 281 -7.96 -6.49 -22.32
C ARG A 281 -7.62 -6.33 -23.81
N TYR A 282 -8.40 -5.54 -24.55
CA TYR A 282 -8.09 -5.25 -25.96
C TYR A 282 -6.78 -4.45 -26.13
N LYS A 283 -6.48 -3.47 -25.27
CA LYS A 283 -5.19 -2.75 -25.32
C LYS A 283 -4.01 -3.69 -25.13
N GLU A 284 -4.09 -4.60 -24.15
CA GLU A 284 -3.07 -5.62 -23.91
C GLU A 284 -2.89 -6.54 -25.13
N ASP A 285 -3.98 -7.10 -25.66
CA ASP A 285 -3.94 -8.00 -26.81
C ASP A 285 -3.42 -7.30 -28.06
N ARG A 286 -3.86 -6.06 -28.31
CA ARG A 286 -3.36 -5.20 -29.39
C ARG A 286 -1.87 -4.90 -29.22
N ALA A 287 -1.36 -4.78 -28.00
CA ALA A 287 0.06 -4.60 -27.73
C ALA A 287 0.87 -5.89 -27.98
N LYS A 288 0.35 -7.07 -27.56
CA LYS A 288 0.94 -8.39 -27.85
C LYS A 288 1.03 -8.63 -29.36
N LEU A 289 -0.07 -8.50 -30.08
CA LEU A 289 -0.13 -8.66 -31.53
C LEU A 289 0.82 -7.70 -32.27
N LYS A 290 0.88 -6.42 -31.89
CA LYS A 290 1.84 -5.45 -32.47
C LYS A 290 3.29 -5.83 -32.19
N LYS A 291 3.60 -6.36 -31.00
CA LYS A 291 4.94 -6.84 -30.64
C LYS A 291 5.34 -8.02 -31.52
N TRP A 292 4.46 -8.99 -31.73
CA TRP A 292 4.70 -10.13 -32.61
C TRP A 292 4.86 -9.72 -34.08
N ALA A 293 3.97 -8.88 -34.61
CA ALA A 293 4.08 -8.33 -35.96
C ALA A 293 5.42 -7.62 -36.18
N LYS A 294 5.88 -6.82 -35.22
CA LYS A 294 7.21 -6.18 -35.28
C LYS A 294 8.36 -7.19 -35.19
N ALA A 295 8.26 -8.21 -34.32
CA ALA A 295 9.32 -9.22 -34.14
C ALA A 295 9.54 -10.06 -35.40
N LYS A 296 8.46 -10.38 -36.13
CA LYS A 296 8.50 -11.08 -37.43
C LYS A 296 8.74 -10.17 -38.64
N GLY A 297 8.89 -8.86 -38.45
CA GLY A 297 9.08 -7.91 -39.55
C GLY A 297 7.86 -7.76 -40.48
N VAL A 298 6.65 -8.05 -39.98
CA VAL A 298 5.40 -7.99 -40.77
C VAL A 298 5.07 -6.53 -41.08
N VAL A 299 5.18 -6.16 -42.36
CA VAL A 299 4.78 -4.84 -42.87
C VAL A 299 3.42 -4.97 -43.55
N VAL A 300 2.38 -4.41 -42.93
CA VAL A 300 1.02 -4.37 -43.51
C VAL A 300 0.96 -3.25 -44.55
N THR A 301 0.48 -3.59 -45.74
CA THR A 301 0.24 -2.67 -46.86
C THR A 301 -1.26 -2.42 -47.05
N SER A 302 -1.62 -1.42 -47.85
CA SER A 302 -3.02 -1.13 -48.23
C SER A 302 -3.72 -2.27 -49.00
N SER A 303 -2.95 -3.22 -49.52
CA SER A 303 -3.36 -4.43 -50.26
C SER A 303 -3.25 -5.75 -49.47
N SER A 304 -2.79 -5.72 -48.22
CA SER A 304 -2.71 -6.92 -47.37
C SER A 304 -4.11 -7.49 -47.08
N THR A 305 -4.19 -8.80 -46.80
CA THR A 305 -5.42 -9.50 -46.41
C THR A 305 -5.35 -10.01 -44.96
N SER A 306 -6.52 -10.19 -44.31
CA SER A 306 -6.58 -10.72 -42.93
C SER A 306 -5.99 -12.12 -42.86
N GLU A 307 -6.31 -12.98 -43.84
CA GLU A 307 -5.78 -14.33 -43.97
C GLU A 307 -4.24 -14.37 -44.00
N TRP A 308 -3.62 -13.46 -44.76
CA TRP A 308 -2.15 -13.34 -44.79
C TRP A 308 -1.59 -12.90 -43.44
N PHE A 309 -2.22 -11.92 -42.78
CA PHE A 309 -1.79 -11.43 -41.47
C PHE A 309 -1.89 -12.52 -40.38
N GLU A 310 -2.96 -13.32 -40.42
CA GLU A 310 -3.10 -14.50 -39.57
C GLU A 310 -2.06 -15.59 -39.90
N GLU A 311 -1.77 -15.84 -41.17
CA GLU A 311 -0.72 -16.78 -41.58
C GLU A 311 0.68 -16.37 -41.08
N GLN A 312 1.02 -15.08 -41.08
CA GLN A 312 2.30 -14.63 -40.51
C GLN A 312 2.37 -14.85 -38.98
N LEU A 313 1.25 -14.72 -38.27
CA LEU A 313 1.22 -14.72 -36.80
C LEU A 313 0.79 -16.05 -36.16
N LYS A 314 0.17 -17.00 -36.89
CA LYS A 314 -0.31 -18.30 -36.37
C LYS A 314 0.73 -19.17 -35.65
N GLY A 315 2.01 -18.94 -35.91
CA GLY A 315 3.13 -19.63 -35.26
C GLY A 315 3.61 -19.02 -33.94
N GLU A 316 2.99 -17.93 -33.46
CA GLU A 316 3.28 -17.40 -32.11
C GLU A 316 2.46 -18.14 -31.04
N ASP A 317 3.11 -18.51 -29.94
CA ASP A 317 2.41 -19.08 -28.80
C ASP A 317 1.44 -18.03 -28.19
N GLY A 318 0.22 -18.48 -27.90
CA GLY A 318 -0.88 -17.61 -27.48
C GLY A 318 -1.61 -16.84 -28.58
N PHE A 319 -1.24 -16.94 -29.88
CA PHE A 319 -1.97 -16.22 -30.95
C PHE A 319 -3.47 -16.55 -31.00
N PHE A 320 -3.80 -17.84 -30.89
CA PHE A 320 -5.18 -18.34 -30.86
C PHE A 320 -5.91 -18.09 -29.53
N GLN A 321 -5.22 -17.61 -28.49
CA GLN A 321 -5.85 -17.20 -27.22
C GLN A 321 -6.45 -15.79 -27.31
N ILE A 322 -6.02 -14.99 -28.31
CA ILE A 322 -6.55 -13.65 -28.54
C ILE A 322 -7.82 -13.74 -29.39
N PRO A 323 -8.96 -13.15 -28.95
CA PRO A 323 -10.21 -13.16 -29.70
C PRO A 323 -10.05 -12.70 -31.15
N GLU A 324 -10.77 -13.34 -32.06
CA GLU A 324 -10.77 -12.99 -33.49
C GLU A 324 -11.13 -11.50 -33.70
N GLU A 325 -12.14 -10.99 -32.98
CA GLU A 325 -12.49 -9.56 -32.96
C GLU A 325 -11.27 -8.64 -32.73
N HIS A 326 -10.39 -9.00 -31.79
CA HIS A 326 -9.19 -8.21 -31.46
C HIS A 326 -8.12 -8.30 -32.56
N ARG A 327 -8.02 -9.47 -33.23
CA ARG A 327 -7.10 -9.71 -34.35
C ARG A 327 -7.53 -8.90 -35.58
N THR A 328 -8.81 -8.95 -35.95
CA THR A 328 -9.40 -8.17 -37.06
C THR A 328 -9.31 -6.66 -36.80
N MET A 329 -9.71 -6.17 -35.62
CA MET A 329 -9.65 -4.72 -35.32
C MET A 329 -8.23 -4.15 -35.36
N LEU A 330 -7.21 -4.93 -34.97
CA LEU A 330 -5.83 -4.49 -35.16
C LEU A 330 -5.45 -4.49 -36.65
N PHE A 331 -5.79 -5.53 -37.40
CA PHE A 331 -5.49 -5.63 -38.81
C PHE A 331 -6.09 -4.46 -39.60
N ASP A 332 -7.39 -4.17 -39.41
CA ASP A 332 -8.07 -3.02 -40.01
C ASP A 332 -7.39 -1.70 -39.64
N SER A 333 -7.01 -1.54 -38.37
CA SER A 333 -6.26 -0.37 -37.89
C SER A 333 -4.86 -0.24 -38.52
N LEU A 334 -4.23 -1.33 -38.95
CA LEU A 334 -2.93 -1.31 -39.64
C LEU A 334 -3.12 -1.03 -41.14
N VAL A 335 -4.11 -1.63 -41.79
CA VAL A 335 -4.46 -1.37 -43.20
C VAL A 335 -4.92 0.07 -43.40
N GLN A 336 -5.77 0.61 -42.51
CA GLN A 336 -6.16 2.02 -42.56
C GLN A 336 -4.94 2.93 -42.45
N LYS A 337 -4.04 2.67 -41.50
CA LYS A 337 -2.80 3.45 -41.36
C LYS A 337 -1.90 3.36 -42.59
N ALA A 338 -1.80 2.19 -43.23
CA ALA A 338 -1.06 2.03 -44.47
C ALA A 338 -1.68 2.87 -45.61
N ARG A 339 -3.01 2.88 -45.74
CA ARG A 339 -3.73 3.72 -46.72
C ARG A 339 -3.53 5.22 -46.46
N GLU A 340 -3.60 5.66 -45.21
CA GLU A 340 -3.32 7.06 -44.83
C GLU A 340 -1.87 7.46 -45.19
N GLN A 341 -0.91 6.56 -44.97
CA GLN A 341 0.48 6.77 -45.38
C GLN A 341 0.65 6.82 -46.91
N ASP A 342 0.00 5.91 -47.64
CA ASP A 342 0.01 5.90 -49.12
C ASP A 342 -0.60 7.19 -49.69
N GLU A 343 -1.74 7.64 -49.16
CA GLU A 343 -2.36 8.91 -49.54
C GLU A 343 -1.47 10.12 -49.26
N ASP A 344 -0.84 10.19 -48.08
CA ASP A 344 0.05 11.32 -47.75
C ASP A 344 1.36 11.29 -48.53
N MET A 345 1.90 10.12 -48.87
CA MET A 345 3.00 9.97 -49.83
C MET A 345 2.59 10.49 -51.22
N GLU A 346 1.41 10.10 -51.72
CA GLU A 346 0.91 10.56 -53.02
C GLU A 346 0.64 12.07 -53.04
N ARG A 347 0.03 12.62 -51.98
CA ARG A 347 -0.17 14.07 -51.79
C ARG A 347 1.15 14.82 -51.74
N ASN A 348 2.18 14.29 -51.09
CA ASN A 348 3.50 14.90 -51.04
C ASN A 348 4.24 14.80 -52.38
N ALA A 349 4.13 13.68 -53.10
CA ALA A 349 4.64 13.55 -54.46
C ALA A 349 3.98 14.57 -55.41
N LYS A 350 2.65 14.74 -55.34
CA LYS A 350 1.90 15.78 -56.08
C LYS A 350 2.38 17.20 -55.74
N LYS A 351 2.62 17.51 -54.46
CA LYS A 351 3.20 18.81 -54.03
C LYS A 351 4.61 19.02 -54.58
N ASN A 352 5.48 18.01 -54.53
CA ASN A 352 6.85 18.10 -55.03
C ASN A 352 6.89 18.27 -56.56
N ARG A 353 6.07 17.50 -57.30
CA ARG A 353 5.87 17.67 -58.75
C ARG A 353 5.42 19.08 -59.10
N LYS A 354 4.48 19.67 -58.34
CA LYS A 354 4.06 21.07 -58.56
C LYS A 354 5.21 22.06 -58.33
N LYS A 355 5.98 21.91 -57.23
CA LYS A 355 7.16 22.76 -56.96
C LYS A 355 8.21 22.66 -58.08
N PHE A 356 8.40 21.48 -58.66
CA PHE A 356 9.30 21.26 -59.79
C PHE A 356 8.83 21.97 -61.07
N VAL A 357 7.53 21.90 -61.39
CA VAL A 357 6.95 22.63 -62.53
C VAL A 357 7.01 24.15 -62.31
N GLU A 358 6.78 24.64 -61.08
CA GLU A 358 6.97 26.06 -60.75
C GLU A 358 8.44 26.51 -60.86
N LEU A 359 9.41 25.63 -60.59
CA LEU A 359 10.84 25.91 -60.80
C LEU A 359 11.14 26.06 -62.30
N LEU A 360 10.67 25.11 -63.13
CA LEU A 360 10.79 25.17 -64.59
C LEU A 360 10.20 26.46 -65.18
N GLN A 361 9.00 26.86 -64.73
CA GLN A 361 8.35 28.10 -65.18
C GLN A 361 9.08 29.38 -64.77
N LYS A 362 9.79 29.38 -63.63
CA LYS A 362 10.54 30.55 -63.14
C LYS A 362 11.91 30.68 -63.82
N THR A 363 12.54 29.56 -64.19
CA THR A 363 13.85 29.55 -64.87
C THR A 363 13.70 29.88 -66.36
N ARG A 364 13.74 31.18 -66.68
CA ARG A 364 13.62 31.72 -68.05
C ARG A 364 14.72 31.28 -69.04
N GLU A 365 15.77 30.61 -68.54
CA GLU A 365 16.87 30.06 -69.33
C GLU A 365 16.51 28.71 -69.98
N VAL A 366 15.43 28.06 -69.54
CA VAL A 366 14.87 26.88 -70.22
C VAL A 366 13.98 27.37 -71.37
N THR A 367 14.37 27.06 -72.59
CA THR A 367 13.69 27.45 -73.84
C THR A 367 13.27 26.22 -74.64
N ALA A 368 12.47 26.42 -75.70
CA ALA A 368 11.94 25.32 -76.53
C ALA A 368 13.01 24.47 -77.26
N SER A 369 14.27 24.90 -77.27
CA SER A 369 15.44 24.19 -77.81
C SER A 369 16.41 23.64 -76.74
N THR A 370 16.16 23.89 -75.46
CA THR A 370 17.01 23.41 -74.35
C THR A 370 16.81 21.90 -74.15
N THR A 371 17.89 21.12 -74.10
CA THR A 371 17.81 19.68 -73.78
C THR A 371 17.68 19.44 -72.27
N PHE A 372 17.15 18.27 -71.88
CA PHE A 372 17.01 17.90 -70.47
C PHE A 372 18.34 17.96 -69.70
N GLU A 373 19.46 17.60 -70.35
CA GLU A 373 20.81 17.64 -69.75
C GLU A 373 21.32 19.07 -69.51
N MET A 374 20.97 20.01 -70.40
CA MET A 374 21.28 21.43 -70.21
C MET A 374 20.44 22.01 -69.07
N ALA A 375 19.15 21.68 -69.02
CA ALA A 375 18.29 22.07 -67.90
C ALA A 375 18.78 21.47 -66.58
N ALA A 376 19.18 20.20 -66.55
CA ALA A 376 19.74 19.55 -65.37
C ALA A 376 20.98 20.28 -64.81
N LYS A 377 21.82 20.87 -65.66
CA LYS A 377 22.96 21.71 -65.23
C LYS A 377 22.55 23.07 -64.66
N ILE A 378 21.42 23.62 -65.09
CA ILE A 378 20.92 24.95 -64.67
C ILE A 378 20.10 24.86 -63.37
N ILE A 379 19.22 23.85 -63.26
CA ILE A 379 18.30 23.70 -62.11
C ILE A 379 18.62 22.51 -61.18
N GLY A 380 19.69 21.75 -61.45
CA GLY A 380 20.06 20.55 -60.70
C GLY A 380 20.36 20.77 -59.20
N ASN A 381 20.92 21.94 -58.84
CA ASN A 381 21.26 22.28 -57.45
C ASN A 381 20.03 22.75 -56.62
N SER A 382 18.81 22.61 -57.14
CA SER A 382 17.59 23.02 -56.44
C SER A 382 17.03 21.88 -55.59
N SER A 383 16.67 22.17 -54.34
CA SER A 383 15.94 21.22 -53.47
C SER A 383 14.64 20.70 -54.13
N ALA A 384 14.00 21.50 -55.00
CA ALA A 384 12.82 21.06 -55.75
C ALA A 384 13.14 20.12 -56.94
N TRP A 385 14.39 20.11 -57.43
CA TRP A 385 14.88 19.11 -58.39
C TRP A 385 15.12 17.79 -57.67
N GLU A 386 15.89 17.79 -56.58
CA GLU A 386 16.20 16.59 -55.80
C GLU A 386 14.95 15.86 -55.27
N ALA A 387 13.93 16.60 -54.83
CA ALA A 387 12.69 16.07 -54.22
C ALA A 387 11.70 15.35 -55.18
N VAL A 388 12.08 15.15 -56.45
CA VAL A 388 11.33 14.42 -57.48
C VAL A 388 12.28 13.41 -58.13
N ASP A 389 11.82 12.22 -58.51
CA ASP A 389 12.64 11.20 -59.18
C ASP A 389 12.97 11.56 -60.64
N GLU A 390 14.04 11.00 -61.22
CA GLU A 390 14.48 11.38 -62.57
C GLU A 390 13.43 11.10 -63.67
N SER A 391 12.62 10.04 -63.53
CA SER A 391 11.60 9.72 -64.53
C SER A 391 10.49 10.77 -64.54
N THR A 392 10.02 11.18 -63.36
CA THR A 392 9.04 12.26 -63.21
C THR A 392 9.64 13.62 -63.61
N ARG A 393 10.92 13.89 -63.32
CA ARG A 393 11.63 15.09 -63.78
C ARG A 393 11.60 15.21 -65.31
N ARG A 394 11.99 14.14 -66.03
CA ARG A 394 12.01 14.10 -67.50
C ARG A 394 10.60 14.33 -68.07
N GLN A 395 9.61 13.57 -67.61
CA GLN A 395 8.22 13.74 -68.05
C GLN A 395 7.69 15.18 -67.82
N CYS A 396 7.98 15.80 -66.69
CA CYS A 396 7.55 17.18 -66.42
C CYS A 396 8.29 18.21 -67.27
N PHE A 397 9.56 17.95 -67.61
CA PHE A 397 10.35 18.80 -68.50
C PHE A 397 9.87 18.72 -69.95
N ASP A 398 9.63 17.52 -70.48
CA ASP A 398 9.19 17.32 -71.86
C ASP A 398 7.82 17.97 -72.11
N ILE A 399 6.88 17.78 -71.19
CA ILE A 399 5.56 18.46 -71.21
C ILE A 399 5.72 19.99 -71.19
N PHE A 400 6.66 20.53 -70.41
CA PHE A 400 6.92 21.97 -70.34
C PHE A 400 7.55 22.51 -71.63
N VAL A 401 8.52 21.80 -72.21
CA VAL A 401 9.15 22.16 -73.48
C VAL A 401 8.14 22.12 -74.63
N ASP A 402 7.27 21.12 -74.69
CA ASP A 402 6.20 21.07 -75.71
C ASP A 402 5.16 22.17 -75.51
N GLN A 403 4.83 22.53 -74.27
CA GLN A 403 3.99 23.70 -73.99
C GLN A 403 4.64 25.01 -74.47
N LEU A 404 5.95 25.18 -74.33
CA LEU A 404 6.70 26.32 -74.88
C LEU A 404 6.71 26.33 -76.41
N LYS A 405 6.86 25.16 -77.07
CA LYS A 405 6.75 25.05 -78.54
C LYS A 405 5.37 25.50 -79.01
N ILE A 406 4.29 25.01 -78.39
CA ILE A 406 2.90 25.36 -78.72
C ILE A 406 2.65 26.88 -78.56
N GLN A 407 3.11 27.49 -77.45
CA GLN A 407 2.99 28.95 -77.26
C GLN A 407 3.79 29.75 -78.30
N SER A 408 4.95 29.25 -78.73
CA SER A 408 5.76 29.89 -79.78
C SER A 408 5.13 29.80 -81.18
N ALA A 409 4.34 28.77 -81.44
CA ALA A 409 3.59 28.59 -82.69
C ALA A 409 2.33 29.48 -82.70
N SER A 410 1.54 29.48 -81.62
CA SER A 410 0.32 30.28 -81.50
C SER A 410 0.57 31.79 -81.57
N ARG A 411 1.73 32.30 -81.14
CA ARG A 411 2.10 33.72 -81.26
C ARG A 411 2.36 34.23 -82.69
N ARG A 412 2.24 33.39 -83.72
CA ARG A 412 2.42 33.79 -85.13
C ARG A 412 1.11 33.98 -85.89
N ASP A 413 -0.02 33.64 -85.27
CA ASP A 413 -1.34 33.62 -85.90
C ASP A 413 -2.41 34.09 -84.90
N ASP A 414 -2.57 35.41 -84.79
CA ASP A 414 -3.82 36.12 -84.52
C ASP A 414 -3.55 37.64 -84.41
N GLY A 415 -4.42 38.44 -85.02
CA GLY A 415 -4.43 39.89 -84.90
C GLY A 415 -5.80 40.45 -85.29
N SER A 416 -6.34 41.30 -84.41
CA SER A 416 -7.58 42.13 -84.48
C SER A 416 -8.84 41.59 -83.80
N GLY A 417 -9.52 42.47 -83.05
CA GLY A 417 -10.87 42.24 -82.49
C GLY A 417 -11.08 42.76 -81.06
N GLU A 418 -11.57 44.00 -80.91
CA GLU A 418 -11.99 44.59 -79.62
C GLU A 418 -13.52 44.50 -79.39
N SER A 419 -13.96 44.79 -78.15
CA SER A 419 -15.24 45.46 -77.80
C SER A 419 -16.56 44.62 -77.86
N ASP A 420 -17.59 44.76 -77.00
CA ASP A 420 -17.77 45.34 -75.63
C ASP A 420 -19.15 44.94 -75.03
N GLY A 421 -19.37 45.21 -73.73
CA GLY A 421 -20.70 45.35 -73.06
C GLY A 421 -21.29 44.06 -72.46
N ASP A 422 -21.51 43.85 -71.16
CA ASP A 422 -21.89 44.65 -69.96
C ASP A 422 -23.42 44.78 -69.72
N GLY A 423 -23.84 44.67 -68.45
CA GLY A 423 -25.24 44.50 -68.00
C GLY A 423 -25.42 44.20 -66.50
N ASP A 424 -24.94 45.08 -65.62
CA ASP A 424 -24.97 44.99 -64.13
C ASP A 424 -26.38 44.93 -63.49
N ARG A 425 -26.54 44.22 -62.34
CA ARG A 425 -27.50 44.62 -61.28
C ARG A 425 -27.06 44.27 -59.84
N LYS A 426 -26.48 45.24 -59.13
CA LYS A 426 -26.10 45.22 -57.68
C LYS A 426 -27.25 45.51 -56.68
N LYS A 427 -27.08 44.99 -55.44
CA LYS A 427 -27.01 45.73 -54.14
C LYS A 427 -26.63 44.74 -53.00
N ASP A 428 -25.52 44.89 -52.27
CA ASP A 428 -25.23 45.79 -51.11
C ASP A 428 -25.98 45.41 -49.81
N LYS A 429 -25.50 45.54 -48.54
CA LYS A 429 -24.25 46.03 -47.87
C LYS A 429 -24.33 45.61 -46.37
N LYS A 430 -23.34 45.71 -45.45
CA LYS A 430 -21.85 45.64 -45.40
C LYS A 430 -21.40 45.92 -43.94
N LYS A 431 -20.58 45.07 -43.28
CA LYS A 431 -19.73 45.37 -42.08
C LYS A 431 -18.80 44.17 -41.75
N ASP A 432 -17.56 44.30 -41.29
CA ASP A 432 -16.56 45.36 -41.51
C ASP A 432 -15.11 44.78 -41.44
N LYS A 433 -14.09 45.57 -41.82
CA LYS A 433 -12.70 45.11 -41.99
C LYS A 433 -11.78 45.28 -40.75
N GLY A 434 -10.77 44.39 -40.63
CA GLY A 434 -9.56 44.60 -39.81
C GLY A 434 -8.93 43.27 -39.33
N LYS A 435 -8.09 42.50 -40.03
CA LYS A 435 -6.93 42.72 -40.96
C LYS A 435 -5.57 42.66 -40.24
N LYS A 436 -4.83 41.53 -40.44
CA LYS A 436 -3.35 41.36 -40.33
C LYS A 436 -2.76 41.39 -38.89
N LYS A 437 -1.66 40.69 -38.52
CA LYS A 437 -0.67 39.82 -39.22
C LYS A 437 0.26 39.12 -38.20
N LYS A 438 0.82 37.92 -38.52
CA LYS A 438 2.07 37.32 -37.91
C LYS A 438 2.00 37.02 -36.38
N HIS A 439 2.88 36.25 -35.73
CA HIS A 439 4.13 35.50 -36.04
C HIS A 439 4.01 34.14 -35.26
N GLU A 440 4.41 32.98 -35.80
CA GLU A 440 5.67 32.24 -35.51
C GLU A 440 5.65 31.35 -34.24
N GLU A 441 6.30 30.19 -34.33
CA GLU A 441 6.35 29.13 -33.31
C GLU A 441 7.27 29.48 -32.14
N VAL A 442 6.94 29.01 -30.91
CA VAL A 442 7.84 28.24 -30.01
C VAL A 442 6.96 27.32 -29.13
N ALA A 443 7.51 26.17 -28.74
CA ALA A 443 6.88 25.13 -27.92
C ALA A 443 6.45 25.58 -26.51
N GLU A 444 5.55 24.82 -25.88
CA GLU A 444 5.21 24.91 -24.45
C GLU A 444 5.55 23.58 -23.76
N GLU A 445 6.42 23.65 -22.75
CA GLU A 445 6.83 22.55 -21.86
C GLU A 445 5.80 22.27 -20.74
N GLU A 446 6.07 21.24 -19.94
CA GLU A 446 5.23 20.77 -18.83
C GLU A 446 4.89 21.83 -17.74
N PRO A 447 3.76 21.67 -17.00
CA PRO A 447 3.37 22.57 -15.93
C PRO A 447 4.19 22.38 -14.63
N PRO A 448 4.56 23.47 -13.91
CA PRO A 448 5.43 23.42 -12.73
C PRO A 448 4.71 23.09 -11.40
N PRO A 449 5.45 22.67 -10.35
CA PRO A 449 4.88 22.22 -9.07
C PRO A 449 4.46 23.36 -8.12
N LYS A 450 3.53 23.03 -7.21
CA LYS A 450 2.90 23.97 -6.26
C LYS A 450 3.86 24.39 -5.13
N ALA A 451 4.06 25.70 -4.97
CA ALA A 451 4.89 26.27 -3.90
C ALA A 451 4.22 26.25 -2.50
N LYS A 452 5.00 25.93 -1.46
CA LYS A 452 4.58 25.98 -0.05
C LYS A 452 4.63 27.42 0.50
N LYS A 453 3.61 27.83 1.25
CA LYS A 453 3.62 29.08 2.03
C LYS A 453 4.58 28.96 3.22
N HIS A 454 5.62 29.79 3.26
CA HIS A 454 6.33 30.07 4.52
C HIS A 454 5.69 31.24 5.26
N LYS A 455 5.39 31.01 6.54
CA LYS A 455 4.86 32.00 7.48
C LYS A 455 6.05 32.57 8.26
N LYS A 456 6.17 33.90 8.35
CA LYS A 456 7.19 34.55 9.18
C LYS A 456 7.02 34.16 10.65
N LYS A 457 8.14 33.88 11.32
CA LYS A 457 8.41 34.35 12.67
C LYS A 457 9.88 34.72 12.75
#